data_AF-A0A4Q3N5E3-F1
#
_entry.id   AF-A0A4Q3N5E3-F1
#
_cell.length_a   1.000
_cell.length_b   1.000
_cell.length_c   1.000
_cell.angle_alpha   90.00
_cell.angle_beta   90.00
_cell.angle_gamma   90.00
#
_symmetry.space_group_name_H-M   'P 1'
#
loop_
_entity.id
_entity.type
_entity.pdbx_description
1 polymer ?
#
loop_
_entity_poly.entity_id
_entity_poly.type
_entity_poly.pdbx_seq_one_letter_code
_entity_poly.pdbx_strand_id
1 'polypeptide(L)'
;MWPSSSAAALELGHSVVPAAEWLLDNYHLVEEQIREIRDDLPPGFYRQLPKLATGPFAGYPRVFGLAWAFVAHTDSHLDPENLRRFIAAYQRVQPLTIGELWAVAITLRIVLIENLRRLADQITAGRADRADAHALAHRLLAPGQARSALEADIASRPPGPLSEPFAAQLAKRLRDQDPRTTPALGWLEERLRQQGSSIDEVVQHALQRQGASNVTVRNVITSMRLISDIDWSELFESVSLVDALLREGSDFEAMEFPTRNLYRSAIEQLARGSPLTELDVAREVLRVARAAAQAGGPQAERTADPGYHLIAEGRPALEETIGFTPPLRLAMSRFEVRLGIVGYVGAVLMATALLLFVALWNVGAAGAGLGALVLLALLAFLPATEVATALVNRTVAWSFGAILLPGLALRAGIPASMRTLVAVPTLLTGEADLREQLERLEVHHLSGTGGEIAFALLTDGVDADQEMLPGEEALLAAAAEGIALLNQRHGPAPGGLRFFLLHRRRLFNPAQGKWMGWERKRGKLHELNRLLRGATDTSFLPGPAGQEAGVGGAAQQAVE
;
A
#
# COMPACT_ATOMS: atom_id res chain seq x y z
N MET A 1 33.77 4.61 3.95
CA MET A 1 35.13 4.74 4.50
C MET A 1 35.35 3.92 5.78
N TRP A 2 34.31 3.66 6.58
CA TRP A 2 34.38 2.77 7.76
C TRP A 2 34.41 1.24 7.48
N PRO A 3 33.68 0.71 6.47
CA PRO A 3 33.71 -0.74 6.20
C PRO A 3 35.10 -1.22 5.78
N SER A 4 35.82 -0.40 5.02
CA SER A 4 37.13 -0.73 4.44
C SER A 4 38.24 -0.87 5.49
N SER A 5 38.24 -0.08 6.57
CA SER A 5 39.29 -0.16 7.60
C SER A 5 39.05 -1.30 8.60
N SER A 6 37.78 -1.64 8.87
CA SER A 6 37.44 -2.77 9.75
C SER A 6 37.56 -4.11 9.02
N ALA A 7 37.19 -4.19 7.74
CA ALA A 7 37.44 -5.36 6.89
C ALA A 7 38.94 -5.65 6.71
N ALA A 8 39.75 -4.62 6.45
CA ALA A 8 41.21 -4.78 6.35
C ALA A 8 41.85 -5.33 7.65
N ALA A 9 41.27 -5.01 8.81
CA ALA A 9 41.76 -5.52 10.09
C ALA A 9 41.37 -6.98 10.39
N LEU A 10 40.24 -7.44 9.86
CA LEU A 10 39.86 -8.86 9.85
C LEU A 10 40.82 -9.67 8.96
N GLU A 11 41.17 -9.13 7.79
CA GLU A 11 42.17 -9.73 6.89
C GLU A 11 43.59 -9.76 7.51
N LEU A 12 43.93 -8.81 8.38
CA LEU A 12 45.20 -8.74 9.11
C LEU A 12 45.24 -9.56 10.42
N GLY A 13 44.17 -10.30 10.75
CA GLY A 13 44.12 -11.18 11.94
C GLY A 13 44.00 -10.45 13.28
N HIS A 14 43.59 -9.18 13.30
CA HIS A 14 43.35 -8.44 14.54
C HIS A 14 41.95 -8.72 15.10
N SER A 15 41.83 -8.94 16.41
CA SER A 15 40.54 -9.21 17.06
C SER A 15 39.59 -8.00 16.96
N VAL A 16 38.56 -8.11 16.12
CA VAL A 16 37.46 -7.14 16.05
C VAL A 16 36.48 -7.43 17.19
N VAL A 17 35.86 -6.38 17.74
CA VAL A 17 34.80 -6.56 18.75
C VAL A 17 33.57 -7.18 18.08
N PRO A 18 32.88 -8.15 18.70
CA PRO A 18 31.77 -8.88 18.08
C PRO A 18 30.68 -7.96 17.47
N ALA A 19 30.36 -6.84 18.13
CA ALA A 19 29.39 -5.87 17.63
C ALA A 19 29.80 -5.22 16.29
N ALA A 20 31.10 -5.03 16.04
CA ALA A 20 31.59 -4.47 14.78
C ALA A 20 31.58 -5.50 13.64
N GLU A 21 31.92 -6.75 13.95
CA GLU A 21 31.82 -7.87 13.00
C GLU A 21 30.37 -8.04 12.54
N TRP A 22 29.44 -8.03 13.50
CA TRP A 22 28.02 -8.15 13.21
C TRP A 22 27.49 -6.98 12.36
N LEU A 23 28.00 -5.76 12.53
CA LEU A 23 27.61 -4.63 11.67
C LEU A 23 28.16 -4.78 10.24
N LEU A 24 29.38 -5.30 10.09
CA LEU A 24 29.99 -5.54 8.78
C LEU A 24 29.25 -6.62 8.01
N ASP A 25 28.90 -7.72 8.68
CA ASP A 25 28.17 -8.84 8.05
C ASP A 25 26.78 -8.40 7.55
N ASN A 26 26.22 -7.34 8.15
CA ASN A 26 24.87 -6.87 7.90
C ASN A 26 24.79 -5.49 7.22
N TYR A 27 25.88 -5.00 6.61
CA TYR A 27 25.90 -3.68 6.01
C TYR A 27 24.83 -3.50 4.90
N HIS A 28 24.57 -4.56 4.13
CA HIS A 28 23.61 -4.57 3.02
C HIS A 28 22.18 -4.30 3.51
N LEU A 29 21.82 -4.84 4.68
CA LEU A 29 20.53 -4.59 5.30
C LEU A 29 20.39 -3.10 5.63
N VAL A 30 21.41 -2.47 6.21
CA VAL A 30 21.36 -1.04 6.53
C VAL A 30 21.17 -0.19 5.27
N GLU A 31 21.85 -0.54 4.17
CA GLU A 31 21.71 0.18 2.90
C GLU A 31 20.30 0.04 2.31
N GLU A 32 19.70 -1.15 2.40
CA GLU A 32 18.33 -1.40 2.00
C GLU A 32 17.34 -0.55 2.80
N GLN A 33 17.48 -0.51 4.13
CA GLN A 33 16.63 0.31 5.00
C GLN A 33 16.72 1.80 4.67
N ILE A 34 17.92 2.32 4.37
CA ILE A 34 18.10 3.73 3.96
C ILE A 34 17.38 4.02 2.63
N ARG A 35 17.39 3.07 1.70
CA ARG A 35 16.72 3.21 0.40
C ARG A 35 15.21 3.26 0.59
N GLU A 36 14.65 2.28 1.29
CA GLU A 36 13.21 2.24 1.62
C GLU A 36 12.78 3.52 2.34
N ILE A 37 13.62 4.06 3.22
CA ILE A 37 13.28 5.30 3.92
C ILE A 37 13.06 6.48 2.97
N ARG A 38 13.85 6.56 1.89
CA ARG A 38 13.75 7.65 0.91
C ARG A 38 12.51 7.50 0.03
N ASP A 39 12.15 6.27 -0.27
CA ASP A 39 11.02 5.95 -1.15
C ASP A 39 9.68 6.12 -0.41
N ASP A 40 9.61 5.68 0.85
CA ASP A 40 8.37 5.63 1.65
C ASP A 40 8.08 6.91 2.46
N LEU A 41 9.03 7.86 2.53
CA LEU A 41 8.83 9.15 3.23
C LEU A 41 8.94 10.36 2.29
N PRO A 42 8.02 10.52 1.32
CA PRO A 42 8.04 11.68 0.44
C PRO A 42 7.83 12.98 1.24
N PRO A 43 8.47 14.11 0.83
CA PRO A 43 8.38 15.37 1.58
C PRO A 43 6.95 15.87 1.81
N GLY A 44 6.04 15.58 0.87
CA GLY A 44 4.62 15.92 0.99
C GLY A 44 3.93 15.19 2.14
N PHE A 45 4.17 13.88 2.26
CA PHE A 45 3.63 13.07 3.36
C PHE A 45 4.22 13.50 4.71
N TYR A 46 5.54 13.71 4.79
CA TYR A 46 6.19 14.17 6.02
C TYR A 46 5.61 15.50 6.53
N ARG A 47 5.27 16.44 5.65
CA ARG A 47 4.68 17.74 6.02
C ARG A 47 3.28 17.62 6.59
N GLN A 48 2.54 16.58 6.24
CA GLN A 48 1.17 16.34 6.70
C GLN A 48 1.13 15.77 8.13
N LEU A 49 2.22 15.15 8.59
CA LEU A 49 2.28 14.55 9.93
C LEU A 49 2.30 15.60 11.05
N PRO A 50 1.46 15.48 12.09
CA PRO A 50 1.46 16.36 13.26
C PRO A 50 2.83 16.46 13.93
N LYS A 51 3.27 17.68 14.26
CA LYS A 51 4.59 17.95 14.87
C LYS A 51 4.48 18.16 16.37
N LEU A 52 5.50 17.71 17.11
CA LEU A 52 5.63 18.00 18.53
C LEU A 52 5.96 19.48 18.74
N ALA A 53 5.25 20.14 19.64
CA ALA A 53 5.46 21.55 19.97
C ALA A 53 6.59 21.77 20.99
N THR A 54 6.87 20.78 21.85
CA THR A 54 7.77 20.90 23.01
C THR A 54 8.60 19.64 23.21
N GLY A 55 9.66 19.74 24.02
CA GLY A 55 10.53 18.62 24.38
C GLY A 55 11.73 18.43 23.43
N PRO A 56 12.51 17.36 23.60
CA PRO A 56 13.76 17.14 22.85
C PRO A 56 13.54 16.91 21.35
N PHE A 57 12.31 16.56 20.94
CA PHE A 57 11.93 16.31 19.55
C PHE A 57 10.96 17.38 19.01
N ALA A 58 10.96 18.59 19.57
CA ALA A 58 10.15 19.69 19.05
C ALA A 58 10.45 19.93 17.55
N GLY A 59 9.40 20.08 16.74
CA GLY A 59 9.50 20.20 15.28
C GLY A 59 9.53 18.87 14.50
N TYR A 60 9.73 17.73 15.16
CA TYR A 60 9.64 16.41 14.54
C TYR A 60 8.21 15.85 14.61
N PRO A 61 7.83 14.91 13.71
CA PRO A 61 6.55 14.21 13.78
C PRO A 61 6.32 13.58 15.15
N ARG A 62 5.10 13.64 15.67
CA ARG A 62 4.74 13.01 16.94
C ARG A 62 5.00 11.50 16.94
N VAL A 63 4.73 10.82 15.82
CA VAL A 63 5.09 9.41 15.61
C VAL A 63 6.58 9.12 15.83
N PHE A 64 7.47 10.08 15.58
CA PHE A 64 8.91 9.97 15.88
C PHE A 64 9.17 9.84 17.37
N GLY A 65 8.53 10.68 18.19
CA GLY A 65 8.64 10.58 19.65
C GLY A 65 8.11 9.24 20.17
N LEU A 66 7.02 8.73 19.59
CA LEU A 66 6.44 7.43 19.93
C LEU A 66 7.41 6.28 19.59
N ALA A 67 7.93 6.24 18.36
CA ALA A 67 8.85 5.20 17.92
C ALA A 67 10.19 5.25 18.68
N TRP A 68 10.71 6.45 18.94
CA TRP A 68 11.90 6.64 19.77
C TRP A 68 11.70 6.10 21.19
N ALA A 69 10.57 6.43 21.82
CA ALA A 69 10.24 5.93 23.14
C ALA A 69 10.14 4.41 23.15
N PHE A 70 9.47 3.80 22.16
CA PHE A 70 9.37 2.35 22.04
C PHE A 70 10.76 1.70 21.97
N VAL A 71 11.60 2.14 21.02
CA VAL A 71 12.96 1.61 20.80
C VAL A 71 13.85 1.77 22.04
N ALA A 72 13.72 2.89 22.75
CA ALA A 72 14.50 3.15 23.96
C ALA A 72 14.09 2.22 25.13
N HIS A 73 12.81 1.88 25.27
CA HIS A 73 12.33 1.00 26.35
C HIS A 73 12.52 -0.49 26.05
N THR A 74 12.68 -0.86 24.77
CA THR A 74 12.88 -2.27 24.37
C THR A 74 14.33 -2.61 24.01
N ASP A 75 15.28 -1.70 24.20
CA ASP A 75 16.67 -1.85 23.74
C ASP A 75 16.75 -2.27 22.27
N SER A 76 15.97 -1.58 21.42
CA SER A 76 15.81 -1.86 19.99
C SER A 76 15.29 -3.24 19.63
N HIS A 77 14.81 -4.03 20.60
CA HIS A 77 14.13 -5.29 20.34
C HIS A 77 12.68 -5.01 19.91
N LEU A 78 12.37 -5.31 18.65
CA LEU A 78 11.03 -5.15 18.10
C LEU A 78 10.27 -6.46 18.22
N ASP A 79 9.08 -6.38 18.80
CA ASP A 79 8.10 -7.45 18.85
C ASP A 79 6.74 -6.86 18.42
N PRO A 80 6.05 -7.41 17.41
CA PRO A 80 4.83 -6.81 16.85
C PRO A 80 3.70 -6.68 17.87
N GLU A 81 3.56 -7.65 18.77
CA GLU A 81 2.50 -7.65 19.79
C GLU A 81 2.78 -6.59 20.87
N ASN A 82 4.04 -6.44 21.29
CA ASN A 82 4.45 -5.35 22.17
C ASN A 82 4.26 -3.98 21.51
N LEU A 83 4.59 -3.84 20.23
CA LEU A 83 4.36 -2.60 19.47
C LEU A 83 2.87 -2.26 19.41
N ARG A 84 2.03 -3.25 19.11
CA ARG A 84 0.56 -3.11 19.08
C ARG A 84 0.02 -2.62 20.43
N ARG A 85 0.45 -3.24 21.54
CA ARG A 85 0.06 -2.83 22.90
C ARG A 85 0.56 -1.42 23.25
N PHE A 86 1.78 -1.09 22.85
CA PHE A 86 2.38 0.22 23.09
C PHE A 86 1.58 1.33 22.38
N ILE A 87 1.27 1.14 21.10
CA ILE A 87 0.44 2.05 20.31
C ILE A 87 -0.97 2.15 20.91
N ALA A 88 -1.59 1.02 21.25
CA ALA A 88 -2.92 1.03 21.86
C ALA A 88 -2.94 1.78 23.20
N ALA A 89 -1.90 1.65 24.03
CA ALA A 89 -1.80 2.38 25.28
C ALA A 89 -1.63 3.90 25.05
N TYR A 90 -0.79 4.30 24.09
CA TYR A 90 -0.60 5.70 23.72
C TYR A 90 -1.90 6.36 23.26
N GLN A 91 -2.66 5.66 22.40
CA GLN A 91 -3.89 6.17 21.81
C GLN A 91 -5.04 6.39 22.81
N ARG A 92 -4.96 5.84 24.03
CA ARG A 92 -5.92 6.13 25.11
C ARG A 92 -5.87 7.58 25.58
N VAL A 93 -4.70 8.22 25.47
CA VAL A 93 -4.52 9.63 25.83
C VAL A 93 -4.66 10.51 24.60
N GLN A 94 -4.00 10.13 23.50
CA GLN A 94 -4.02 10.91 22.29
C GLN A 94 -4.11 10.01 21.05
N PRO A 95 -5.28 9.97 20.38
CA PRO A 95 -5.45 9.22 19.14
C PRO A 95 -4.43 9.63 18.07
N LEU A 96 -3.89 8.61 17.38
CA LEU A 96 -3.02 8.81 16.23
C LEU A 96 -3.90 8.93 14.98
N THR A 97 -3.46 9.78 14.06
CA THR A 97 -4.08 9.90 12.74
C THR A 97 -3.75 8.68 11.87
N ILE A 98 -4.57 8.42 10.84
CA ILE A 98 -4.33 7.40 9.82
C ILE A 98 -2.92 7.56 9.23
N GLY A 99 -2.54 8.81 8.89
CA GLY A 99 -1.21 9.11 8.37
C GLY A 99 -0.08 8.79 9.36
N GLU A 100 -0.27 9.05 10.65
CA GLU A 100 0.73 8.70 11.66
C GLU A 100 0.88 7.20 11.86
N LEU A 101 -0.22 6.44 11.81
CA LEU A 101 -0.17 4.98 11.92
C LEU A 101 0.61 4.35 10.75
N TRP A 102 0.38 4.83 9.52
CA TRP A 102 1.21 4.44 8.36
C TRP A 102 2.68 4.85 8.53
N ALA A 103 2.94 5.99 9.16
CA ALA A 103 4.28 6.46 9.39
C ALA A 103 5.05 5.66 10.47
N VAL A 104 4.42 4.75 11.23
CA VAL A 104 5.11 3.98 12.29
C VAL A 104 6.25 3.14 11.72
N ALA A 105 6.00 2.39 10.65
CA ALA A 105 6.97 1.49 10.03
C ALA A 105 8.26 2.22 9.66
N ILE A 106 8.09 3.25 8.83
CA ILE A 106 9.17 4.10 8.33
C ILE A 106 9.91 4.82 9.46
N THR A 107 9.19 5.27 10.49
CA THR A 107 9.79 5.97 11.63
C THR A 107 10.62 5.02 12.49
N LEU A 108 10.19 3.76 12.68
CA LEU A 108 10.97 2.75 13.38
C LEU A 108 12.28 2.47 12.65
N ARG A 109 12.26 2.35 11.31
CA ARG A 109 13.49 2.21 10.49
C ARG A 109 14.46 3.37 10.76
N ILE A 110 13.97 4.61 10.72
CA ILE A 110 14.79 5.81 10.99
C ILE A 110 15.41 5.76 12.38
N VAL A 111 14.62 5.47 13.41
CA VAL A 111 15.10 5.44 14.82
C VAL A 111 16.14 4.34 15.02
N LEU A 112 15.94 3.15 14.43
CA LEU A 112 16.89 2.05 14.52
C LEU A 112 18.20 2.38 13.82
N ILE A 113 18.17 3.02 12.64
CA ILE A 113 19.37 3.45 11.93
C ILE A 113 20.13 4.53 12.73
N GLU A 114 19.42 5.50 13.31
CA GLU A 114 20.05 6.52 14.13
C GLU A 114 20.70 5.91 15.39
N ASN A 115 20.03 4.92 16.02
CA ASN A 115 20.62 4.19 17.13
C ASN A 115 21.85 3.38 16.70
N LEU A 116 21.81 2.75 15.52
CA LEU A 116 22.95 2.03 14.95
C LEU A 116 24.12 2.96 14.66
N ARG A 117 23.86 4.15 14.09
CA ARG A 117 24.87 5.18 13.85
C ARG A 117 25.57 5.57 15.16
N ARG A 118 24.79 5.85 16.21
CA ARG A 118 25.33 6.14 17.55
C ARG A 118 26.21 5.01 18.09
N LEU A 119 25.78 3.75 17.94
CA LEU A 119 26.58 2.59 18.38
C LEU A 119 27.85 2.43 17.55
N ALA A 120 27.79 2.64 16.24
CA ALA A 120 28.96 2.60 15.36
C ALA A 120 30.00 3.66 15.74
N ASP A 121 29.57 4.89 16.06
CA ASP A 121 30.45 5.95 16.55
C ASP A 121 31.13 5.54 17.87
N GLN A 122 30.37 4.98 18.81
CA GLN A 122 30.90 4.50 20.10
C GLN A 122 31.91 3.36 19.94
N ILE A 123 31.61 2.40 19.06
CA ILE A 123 32.50 1.27 18.76
C ILE A 123 33.81 1.77 18.12
N THR A 124 33.71 2.77 17.25
CA THR A 124 34.88 3.39 16.57
C THR A 124 35.77 4.12 17.56
N ALA A 125 35.20 4.95 18.43
CA ALA A 125 35.94 5.63 19.49
C ALA A 125 36.62 4.63 20.43
N GLY A 126 35.87 3.63 20.91
CA GLY A 126 36.42 2.59 21.79
C GLY A 126 37.46 1.69 21.10
N ARG A 127 37.48 1.60 19.77
CA ARG A 127 38.53 0.92 19.02
C ARG A 127 39.82 1.75 18.99
N ALA A 128 39.71 3.06 18.78
CA ALA A 128 40.87 3.96 18.82
C ALA A 128 41.56 3.92 20.20
N ASP A 129 40.77 3.98 21.28
CA ASP A 129 41.29 3.91 22.65
C ASP A 129 42.02 2.59 22.96
N ARG A 130 41.47 1.45 22.49
CA ARG A 130 42.12 0.15 22.66
C ARG A 130 43.38 0.01 21.81
N ALA A 131 43.42 0.60 20.63
CA ALA A 131 44.60 0.62 19.78
C ALA A 131 45.72 1.48 20.40
N ASP A 132 45.38 2.63 20.98
CA ASP A 132 46.31 3.48 21.75
C ASP A 132 46.89 2.70 22.95
N ALA A 133 46.03 2.05 23.76
CA ALA A 133 46.47 1.20 24.87
C ALA A 133 47.39 0.06 24.41
N HIS A 134 47.09 -0.54 23.26
CA HIS A 134 47.90 -1.61 22.68
C HIS A 134 49.29 -1.10 22.25
N ALA A 135 49.35 0.05 21.58
CA ALA A 135 50.60 0.67 21.16
C ALA A 135 51.47 1.04 22.37
N LEU A 136 50.86 1.60 23.42
CA LEU A 136 51.57 1.88 24.68
C LEU A 136 52.07 0.60 25.32
N ALA A 137 51.23 -0.43 25.46
CA ALA A 137 51.63 -1.72 26.03
C ALA A 137 52.79 -2.35 25.24
N HIS A 138 52.81 -2.24 23.92
CA HIS A 138 53.91 -2.76 23.10
C HIS A 138 55.23 -2.05 23.38
N ARG A 139 55.22 -0.71 23.52
CA ARG A 139 56.41 0.07 23.92
C ARG A 139 56.87 -0.25 25.34
N LEU A 140 55.92 -0.45 26.27
CA LEU A 140 56.21 -0.77 27.66
C LEU A 140 56.81 -2.16 27.85
N LEU A 141 56.37 -3.13 27.04
CA LEU A 141 56.86 -4.52 27.09
C LEU A 141 58.13 -4.74 26.27
N ALA A 142 58.60 -3.72 25.54
CA ALA A 142 59.88 -3.80 24.82
C ALA A 142 61.07 -3.85 25.80
N PRO A 143 62.04 -4.75 25.62
CA PRO A 143 63.16 -4.92 26.55
C PRO A 143 63.92 -3.60 26.77
N GLY A 144 64.07 -3.19 28.05
CA GLY A 144 64.87 -2.03 28.44
C GLY A 144 64.26 -0.65 28.18
N GLN A 145 63.02 -0.55 27.66
CA GLN A 145 62.39 0.73 27.29
C GLN A 145 61.13 1.08 28.10
N ALA A 146 60.75 0.24 29.07
CA ALA A 146 59.49 0.40 29.82
C ALA A 146 59.34 1.79 30.49
N ARG A 147 60.40 2.28 31.14
CA ARG A 147 60.37 3.55 31.88
C ARG A 147 60.33 4.76 30.95
N SER A 148 61.17 4.80 29.92
CA SER A 148 61.21 5.90 28.95
C SER A 148 59.92 5.98 28.12
N ALA A 149 59.34 4.82 27.77
CA ALA A 149 58.06 4.76 27.08
C ALA A 149 56.90 5.29 27.95
N LEU A 150 56.90 5.00 29.25
CA LEU A 150 55.91 5.52 30.19
C LEU A 150 56.05 7.03 30.38
N GLU A 151 57.28 7.52 30.60
CA GLU A 151 57.56 8.96 30.77
C GLU A 151 57.18 9.76 29.51
N ALA A 152 57.44 9.21 28.32
CA ALA A 152 57.02 9.81 27.04
C ALA A 152 55.49 9.84 26.86
N ASP A 153 54.77 8.79 27.28
CA ASP A 153 53.30 8.78 27.23
C ASP A 153 52.72 9.80 28.22
N ILE A 154 53.24 9.86 29.45
CA ILE A 154 52.82 10.84 30.45
C ILE A 154 52.99 12.28 29.95
N ALA A 155 54.11 12.57 29.27
CA ALA A 155 54.40 13.90 28.74
C ALA A 155 53.53 14.30 27.54
N SER A 156 53.07 13.33 26.75
CA SER A 156 52.29 13.56 25.52
C SER A 156 50.78 13.42 25.70
N ARG A 157 50.32 12.68 26.71
CA ARG A 157 48.90 12.43 26.95
C ARG A 157 48.22 13.65 27.59
N PRO A 158 47.00 14.03 27.15
CA PRO A 158 46.27 15.14 27.73
C PRO A 158 46.03 14.96 29.24
N PRO A 159 46.03 16.04 30.05
CA PRO A 159 45.85 15.97 31.50
C PRO A 159 44.42 15.61 31.98
N GLY A 160 43.57 15.07 31.11
CA GLY A 160 42.18 14.68 31.42
C GLY A 160 42.04 13.27 32.03
N PRO A 161 40.79 12.84 32.33
CA PRO A 161 40.52 11.47 32.77
C PRO A 161 40.89 10.46 31.69
N LEU A 162 41.31 9.27 32.11
CA LEU A 162 41.63 8.19 31.19
C LEU A 162 40.34 7.57 30.65
N SER A 163 40.32 7.28 29.37
CA SER A 163 39.23 6.50 28.78
C SER A 163 39.19 5.11 29.43
N GLU A 164 38.01 4.69 29.87
CA GLU A 164 37.81 3.36 30.45
C GLU A 164 38.19 2.21 29.49
N PRO A 165 37.80 2.22 28.20
CA PRO A 165 38.33 1.28 27.21
C PRO A 165 39.86 1.22 27.12
N PHE A 166 40.55 2.36 27.23
CA PHE A 166 42.01 2.42 27.22
C PHE A 166 42.58 1.77 28.48
N ALA A 167 42.11 2.17 29.66
CA ALA A 167 42.58 1.69 30.95
C ALA A 167 42.33 0.18 31.12
N ALA A 168 41.13 -0.31 30.75
CA ALA A 168 40.81 -1.73 30.79
C ALA A 168 41.71 -2.56 29.86
N GLN A 169 41.98 -2.07 28.65
CA GLN A 169 42.84 -2.75 27.68
C GLN A 169 44.31 -2.76 28.12
N LEU A 170 44.80 -1.66 28.69
CA LEU A 170 46.15 -1.58 29.23
C LEU A 170 46.32 -2.52 30.43
N ALA A 171 45.38 -2.50 31.38
CA ALA A 171 45.36 -3.42 32.51
C ALA A 171 45.34 -4.89 32.06
N LYS A 172 44.50 -5.23 31.06
CA LYS A 172 44.45 -6.58 30.47
C LYS A 172 45.79 -7.01 29.88
N ARG A 173 46.54 -6.11 29.25
CA ARG A 173 47.85 -6.41 28.64
C ARG A 173 48.98 -6.52 29.66
N LEU A 174 48.86 -5.84 30.80
CA LEU A 174 49.86 -5.82 31.86
C LEU A 174 49.58 -6.84 33.00
N ARG A 175 48.43 -7.54 32.97
CA ARG A 175 47.96 -8.46 34.03
C ARG A 175 48.97 -9.55 34.41
N ASP A 176 49.73 -10.08 33.46
CA ASP A 176 50.68 -11.19 33.68
C ASP A 176 52.12 -10.73 33.97
N GLN A 177 52.33 -9.43 34.20
CA GLN A 177 53.64 -8.85 34.48
C GLN A 177 53.89 -8.70 35.98
N ASP A 178 55.13 -8.86 36.44
CA ASP A 178 55.48 -8.66 37.85
C ASP A 178 55.30 -7.17 38.22
N PRO A 179 54.47 -6.84 39.23
CA PRO A 179 54.25 -5.47 39.69
C PRO A 179 55.53 -4.75 40.13
N ARG A 180 56.57 -5.49 40.55
CA ARG A 180 57.85 -4.93 40.98
C ARG A 180 58.73 -4.50 39.81
N THR A 181 58.46 -4.99 38.60
CA THR A 181 59.25 -4.70 37.39
C THR A 181 58.49 -3.81 36.40
N THR A 182 57.20 -3.54 36.64
CA THR A 182 56.31 -2.85 35.69
C THR A 182 55.73 -1.54 36.26
N PRO A 183 56.49 -0.42 36.24
CA PRO A 183 56.05 0.87 36.79
C PRO A 183 54.76 1.42 36.15
N ALA A 184 54.40 0.95 34.95
CA ALA A 184 53.18 1.34 34.26
C ALA A 184 51.88 0.90 34.96
N LEU A 185 51.90 -0.21 35.71
CA LEU A 185 50.71 -0.71 36.41
C LEU A 185 50.40 0.17 37.63
N GLY A 186 51.43 0.55 38.39
CA GLY A 186 51.29 1.52 39.49
C GLY A 186 50.90 2.92 39.02
N TRP A 187 51.38 3.35 37.84
CA TRP A 187 50.92 4.60 37.22
C TRP A 187 49.43 4.56 36.86
N LEU A 188 48.97 3.45 36.27
CA LEU A 188 47.57 3.27 35.89
C LEU A 188 46.67 3.27 37.13
N GLU A 189 47.06 2.55 38.18
CA GLU A 189 46.33 2.47 39.45
C GLU A 189 46.23 3.85 40.12
N GLU A 190 47.33 4.60 40.19
CA GLU A 190 47.34 5.96 40.75
C GLU A 190 46.47 6.93 39.93
N ARG A 191 46.51 6.84 38.59
CA ARG A 191 45.68 7.66 37.71
C ARG A 191 44.19 7.35 37.82
N LEU A 192 43.81 6.08 37.96
CA LEU A 192 42.42 5.67 38.16
C LEU A 192 41.93 6.07 39.56
N ARG A 193 42.78 5.94 40.58
CA ARG A 193 42.49 6.39 41.95
C ARG A 193 42.20 7.89 42.01
N GLN A 194 42.95 8.70 41.27
CA GLN A 194 42.70 10.14 41.12
C GLN A 194 41.36 10.45 40.41
N GLN A 195 40.84 9.52 39.60
CA GLN A 195 39.53 9.60 38.96
C GLN A 195 38.41 8.97 39.81
N GLY A 196 38.72 8.47 41.01
CA GLY A 196 37.76 7.82 41.89
C GLY A 196 37.33 6.42 41.43
N SER A 197 38.16 5.72 40.66
CA SER A 197 37.88 4.35 40.21
C SER A 197 39.09 3.42 40.43
N SER A 198 38.87 2.12 40.26
CA SER A 198 39.90 1.07 40.32
C SER A 198 40.07 0.33 39.00
N ILE A 199 41.17 -0.41 38.86
CA ILE A 199 41.42 -1.25 37.67
C ILE A 199 40.29 -2.26 37.48
N ASP A 200 39.85 -2.94 38.56
CA ASP A 200 38.81 -3.97 38.48
C ASP A 200 37.45 -3.38 38.08
N GLU A 201 37.08 -2.22 38.61
CA GLU A 201 35.84 -1.52 38.23
C GLU A 201 35.85 -1.12 36.76
N VAL A 202 36.94 -0.52 36.27
CA VAL A 202 37.05 -0.08 34.87
C VAL A 202 37.04 -1.26 33.92
N VAL A 203 37.71 -2.36 34.26
CA VAL A 203 37.67 -3.60 33.47
C VAL A 203 36.25 -4.17 33.43
N GLN A 204 35.54 -4.21 34.56
CA GLN A 204 34.19 -4.72 34.64
C GLN A 204 33.20 -3.84 33.85
N HIS A 205 33.28 -2.52 33.99
CA HIS A 205 32.47 -1.58 33.22
C HIS A 205 32.73 -1.69 31.73
N ALA A 206 33.99 -1.82 31.31
CA ALA A 206 34.33 -2.01 29.90
C ALA A 206 33.73 -3.31 29.33
N LEU A 207 33.79 -4.42 30.08
CA LEU A 207 33.18 -5.69 29.69
C LEU A 207 31.65 -5.60 29.61
N GLN A 208 31.00 -4.98 30.60
CA GLN A 208 29.56 -4.78 30.63
C GLN A 208 29.08 -3.93 29.46
N ARG A 209 29.75 -2.80 29.17
CA ARG A 209 29.42 -1.96 28.01
C ARG A 209 29.60 -2.70 26.70
N GLN A 210 30.68 -3.47 26.56
CA GLN A 210 30.90 -4.27 25.35
C GLN A 210 29.79 -5.32 25.17
N GLY A 211 29.39 -5.99 26.25
CA GLY A 211 28.27 -6.94 26.24
C GLY A 211 26.95 -6.27 25.86
N ALA A 212 26.62 -5.14 26.49
CA ALA A 212 25.41 -4.38 26.21
C ALA A 212 25.36 -3.92 24.75
N SER A 213 26.42 -3.27 24.24
CA SER A 213 26.49 -2.84 22.84
C SER A 213 26.34 -3.99 21.86
N ASN A 214 26.88 -5.18 22.18
CA ASN A 214 26.71 -6.36 21.32
C ASN A 214 25.26 -6.84 21.27
N VAL A 215 24.56 -6.83 22.40
CA VAL A 215 23.13 -7.18 22.47
C VAL A 215 22.28 -6.14 21.73
N THR A 216 22.52 -4.85 21.95
CA THR A 216 21.76 -3.79 21.26
C THR A 216 21.99 -3.85 19.75
N VAL A 217 23.24 -3.99 19.29
CA VAL A 217 23.52 -4.15 17.85
C VAL A 217 22.80 -5.37 17.31
N ARG A 218 22.81 -6.50 18.04
CA ARG A 218 22.06 -7.71 17.70
C ARG A 218 20.56 -7.42 17.51
N ASN A 219 19.95 -6.79 18.51
CA ASN A 219 18.54 -6.43 18.49
C ASN A 219 18.21 -5.50 17.32
N VAL A 220 19.05 -4.50 17.03
CA VAL A 220 18.81 -3.55 15.93
C VAL A 220 18.68 -4.26 14.58
N ILE A 221 19.63 -5.10 14.18
CA ILE A 221 19.55 -5.78 12.87
C ILE A 221 18.43 -6.83 12.87
N THR A 222 18.23 -7.58 13.96
CA THR A 222 17.13 -8.54 14.04
C THR A 222 15.79 -7.82 13.86
N SER A 223 15.61 -6.66 14.50
CA SER A 223 14.43 -5.82 14.33
C SER A 223 14.31 -5.22 12.94
N MET A 224 15.41 -4.78 12.32
CA MET A 224 15.39 -4.30 10.93
C MET A 224 14.90 -5.37 9.95
N ARG A 225 15.37 -6.62 10.10
CA ARG A 225 14.86 -7.75 9.30
C ARG A 225 13.38 -7.97 9.55
N LEU A 226 12.99 -8.03 10.83
CA LEU A 226 11.60 -8.25 11.22
C LEU A 226 10.65 -7.16 10.69
N ILE A 227 11.07 -5.89 10.69
CA ILE A 227 10.28 -4.77 10.13
C ILE A 227 9.96 -5.01 8.65
N SER A 228 10.89 -5.58 7.87
CA SER A 228 10.63 -5.90 6.47
C SER A 228 9.68 -7.08 6.28
N ASP A 229 9.57 -7.98 7.26
CA ASP A 229 8.72 -9.17 7.19
C ASP A 229 7.29 -8.95 7.73
N ILE A 230 7.04 -7.85 8.46
CA ILE A 230 5.73 -7.54 9.04
C ILE A 230 4.73 -7.12 7.95
N ASP A 231 3.53 -7.71 7.97
CA ASP A 231 2.38 -7.17 7.25
C ASP A 231 1.88 -5.90 7.98
N TRP A 232 2.40 -4.75 7.52
CA TRP A 232 2.04 -3.44 8.07
C TRP A 232 0.56 -3.10 7.86
N SER A 233 -0.10 -3.71 6.87
CA SER A 233 -1.53 -3.52 6.63
C SER A 233 -2.33 -4.15 7.77
N GLU A 234 -2.00 -5.38 8.16
CA GLU A 234 -2.64 -6.06 9.28
C GLU A 234 -2.37 -5.34 10.62
N LEU A 235 -1.11 -4.95 10.85
CA LEU A 235 -0.75 -4.23 12.06
C LEU A 235 -1.50 -2.89 12.16
N PHE A 236 -1.57 -2.13 11.07
CA PHE A 236 -2.34 -0.88 10.97
C PHE A 236 -3.81 -1.12 11.34
N GLU A 237 -4.46 -2.10 10.73
CA GLU A 237 -5.89 -2.38 10.95
C GLU A 237 -6.18 -2.80 12.39
N SER A 238 -5.23 -3.48 13.04
CA SER A 238 -5.35 -3.91 14.43
C SER A 238 -5.30 -2.75 15.45
N VAL A 239 -4.70 -1.60 15.09
CA VAL A 239 -4.53 -0.44 15.99
C VAL A 239 -5.30 0.81 15.55
N SER A 240 -5.85 0.82 14.33
CA SER A 240 -6.63 1.96 13.82
C SER A 240 -7.95 2.11 14.58
N LEU A 241 -8.09 3.22 15.30
CA LEU A 241 -9.33 3.57 16.00
C LEU A 241 -10.47 3.91 15.03
N VAL A 242 -10.15 4.44 13.84
CA VAL A 242 -11.13 4.66 12.77
C VAL A 242 -11.69 3.34 12.26
N ASP A 243 -10.82 2.35 12.05
CA ASP A 243 -11.24 1.00 11.63
C ASP A 243 -12.08 0.32 12.70
N ALA A 244 -11.73 0.47 13.99
CA ALA A 244 -12.52 -0.07 15.09
C ALA A 244 -13.95 0.51 15.07
N LEU A 245 -14.08 1.83 14.90
CA LEU A 245 -15.39 2.48 14.80
C LEU A 245 -16.20 2.02 13.59
N LEU A 246 -15.57 1.91 12.42
CA LEU A 246 -16.25 1.45 11.20
C LEU A 246 -16.69 -0.01 11.31
N ARG A 247 -15.87 -0.89 11.91
CA ARG A 247 -16.23 -2.29 12.16
C ARG A 247 -17.43 -2.45 13.10
N GLU A 248 -17.53 -1.61 14.13
CA GLU A 248 -18.69 -1.61 15.02
C GLU A 248 -19.96 -1.05 14.37
N GLY A 249 -19.82 -0.28 13.29
CA GLY A 249 -20.89 0.50 12.70
C GLY A 249 -21.41 0.04 11.34
N SER A 250 -20.70 -0.87 10.65
CA SER A 250 -21.04 -1.33 9.30
C SER A 250 -20.34 -2.64 8.92
N ASP A 251 -20.60 -3.15 7.71
CA ASP A 251 -19.93 -4.33 7.13
C ASP A 251 -18.48 -4.08 6.66
N PHE A 252 -17.79 -3.12 7.29
CA PHE A 252 -16.45 -2.69 6.90
C PHE A 252 -15.43 -3.84 6.93
N GLU A 253 -15.57 -4.78 7.87
CA GLU A 253 -14.67 -5.93 7.99
C GLU A 253 -14.76 -6.89 6.79
N ALA A 254 -15.94 -7.01 6.16
CA ALA A 254 -16.17 -7.88 5.02
C ALA A 254 -15.54 -7.37 3.72
N MET A 255 -15.13 -6.09 3.69
CA MET A 255 -14.55 -5.44 2.52
C MET A 255 -13.08 -5.83 2.31
N GLU A 256 -12.63 -5.79 1.06
CA GLU A 256 -11.21 -5.99 0.76
C GLU A 256 -10.36 -4.79 1.22
N PHE A 257 -9.07 -5.03 1.41
CA PHE A 257 -8.15 -3.99 1.88
C PHE A 257 -8.16 -2.70 1.02
N PRO A 258 -8.14 -2.76 -0.33
CA PRO A 258 -8.25 -1.57 -1.17
C PRO A 258 -9.52 -0.75 -0.88
N THR A 259 -10.65 -1.41 -0.65
CA THR A 259 -11.93 -0.76 -0.36
C THR A 259 -11.92 -0.10 1.01
N ARG A 260 -11.40 -0.81 2.03
CA ARG A 260 -11.21 -0.22 3.37
C ARG A 260 -10.28 0.99 3.32
N ASN A 261 -9.26 0.95 2.47
CA ASN A 261 -8.36 2.07 2.26
C ASN A 261 -9.06 3.27 1.58
N LEU A 262 -10.00 3.05 0.65
CA LEU A 262 -10.81 4.14 0.09
C LEU A 262 -11.57 4.91 1.17
N TYR A 263 -12.13 4.21 2.16
CA TYR A 263 -12.85 4.84 3.28
C TYR A 263 -11.88 5.63 4.15
N ARG A 264 -10.72 5.07 4.49
CA ARG A 264 -9.68 5.75 5.27
C ARG A 264 -9.21 7.02 4.57
N SER A 265 -8.89 6.93 3.28
CA SER A 265 -8.49 8.10 2.48
C SER A 265 -9.59 9.16 2.39
N ALA A 266 -10.86 8.75 2.28
CA ALA A 266 -11.99 9.68 2.30
C ALA A 266 -12.11 10.39 3.65
N ILE A 267 -12.03 9.66 4.76
CA ILE A 267 -12.07 10.21 6.12
C ILE A 267 -10.91 11.18 6.37
N GLU A 268 -9.69 10.79 5.99
CA GLU A 268 -8.50 11.65 6.10
C GLU A 268 -8.66 12.95 5.29
N GLN A 269 -9.15 12.84 4.05
CA GLN A 269 -9.40 14.01 3.21
C GLN A 269 -10.44 14.94 3.84
N LEU A 270 -11.55 14.40 4.33
CA LEU A 270 -12.63 15.16 4.94
C LEU A 270 -12.17 15.83 6.24
N ALA A 271 -11.44 15.11 7.09
CA ALA A 271 -10.87 15.65 8.33
C ALA A 271 -9.91 16.81 8.04
N ARG A 272 -9.03 16.69 7.04
CA ARG A 272 -8.08 17.76 6.67
C ARG A 272 -8.75 19.04 6.18
N GLY A 273 -9.91 18.95 5.54
CA GLY A 273 -10.65 20.12 5.05
C GLY A 273 -11.74 20.61 6.00
N SER A 274 -11.87 20.04 7.19
CA SER A 274 -12.93 20.36 8.16
C SER A 274 -12.32 20.69 9.54
N PRO A 275 -13.09 21.28 10.46
CA PRO A 275 -12.64 21.46 11.85
C PRO A 275 -12.65 20.16 12.68
N LEU A 276 -13.06 19.04 12.10
CA LEU A 276 -13.27 17.77 12.80
C LEU A 276 -12.04 16.87 12.73
N THR A 277 -11.83 16.04 13.77
CA THR A 277 -10.80 14.99 13.71
C THR A 277 -11.26 13.82 12.83
N GLU A 278 -10.33 12.95 12.42
CA GLU A 278 -10.65 11.73 11.66
C GLU A 278 -11.68 10.84 12.38
N LEU A 279 -11.60 10.75 13.70
CA LEU A 279 -12.57 10.00 14.51
C LEU A 279 -13.94 10.68 14.53
N ASP A 280 -13.99 12.02 14.58
CA ASP A 280 -15.25 12.76 14.57
C ASP A 280 -15.94 12.62 13.21
N VAL A 281 -15.19 12.70 12.11
CA VAL A 281 -15.71 12.42 10.76
C VAL A 281 -16.24 10.99 10.65
N ALA A 282 -15.49 10.00 11.16
CA ALA A 282 -15.95 8.61 11.15
C ALA A 282 -17.26 8.42 11.93
N ARG A 283 -17.39 9.04 13.11
CA ARG A 283 -18.63 9.01 13.90
C ARG A 283 -19.79 9.67 13.16
N GLU A 284 -19.54 10.79 12.51
CA GLU A 284 -20.58 11.54 11.80
C GLU A 284 -21.09 10.76 10.58
N VAL A 285 -20.19 10.15 9.81
CA VAL A 285 -20.55 9.24 8.71
C VAL A 285 -21.43 8.10 9.21
N LEU A 286 -21.05 7.44 10.30
CA LEU A 286 -21.83 6.35 10.89
C LEU A 286 -23.18 6.83 11.42
N ARG A 287 -23.26 8.04 11.96
CA ARG A 287 -24.52 8.66 12.40
C ARG A 287 -25.47 8.86 11.23
N VAL A 288 -24.99 9.42 10.12
CA VAL A 288 -25.79 9.66 8.90
C VAL A 288 -26.22 8.33 8.27
N ALA A 289 -25.31 7.36 8.18
CA ALA A 289 -25.58 6.01 7.68
C ALA A 289 -26.68 5.31 8.51
N ARG A 290 -26.59 5.35 9.85
CA ARG A 290 -27.62 4.79 10.74
C ARG A 290 -28.96 5.50 10.62
N ALA A 291 -28.97 6.82 10.47
CA ALA A 291 -30.21 7.57 10.27
C ALA A 291 -30.90 7.20 8.96
N ALA A 292 -30.12 6.99 7.88
CA ALA A 292 -30.64 6.53 6.59
C ALA A 292 -31.19 5.10 6.66
N ALA A 293 -30.53 4.21 7.40
CA ALA A 293 -31.02 2.87 7.66
C ALA A 293 -32.38 2.87 8.38
N GLN A 294 -32.56 3.76 9.36
CA GLN A 294 -33.80 3.89 10.13
C GLN A 294 -34.95 4.53 9.34
N ALA A 295 -34.65 5.43 8.40
CA ALA A 295 -35.67 6.11 7.60
C ALA A 295 -36.46 5.13 6.70
N GLY A 296 -35.83 4.02 6.29
CA GLY A 296 -36.44 3.01 5.43
C GLY A 296 -36.70 3.50 4.00
N GLY A 297 -36.72 2.59 3.04
CA GLY A 297 -36.99 2.91 1.63
C GLY A 297 -36.30 1.98 0.64
N PRO A 298 -36.60 2.11 -0.67
CA PRO A 298 -36.06 1.22 -1.70
C PRO A 298 -34.54 1.27 -1.86
N GLN A 299 -33.90 2.34 -1.38
CA GLN A 299 -32.44 2.52 -1.40
C GLN A 299 -31.82 2.47 0.00
N ALA A 300 -32.58 2.05 1.02
CA ALA A 300 -32.15 2.11 2.42
C ALA A 300 -30.84 1.35 2.64
N GLU A 301 -30.70 0.14 2.10
CA GLU A 301 -29.46 -0.66 2.18
C GLU A 301 -28.26 0.10 1.62
N ARG A 302 -28.41 0.73 0.45
CA ARG A 302 -27.34 1.50 -0.18
C ARG A 302 -26.98 2.74 0.64
N THR A 303 -27.96 3.46 1.18
CA THR A 303 -27.74 4.68 1.96
C THR A 303 -27.32 4.41 3.42
N ALA A 304 -27.56 3.19 3.91
CA ALA A 304 -27.15 2.71 5.22
C ALA A 304 -25.66 2.35 5.27
N ASP A 305 -25.02 2.16 4.12
CA ASP A 305 -23.59 1.93 4.05
C ASP A 305 -22.80 3.25 4.20
N PRO A 306 -21.78 3.33 5.08
CA PRO A 306 -20.99 4.54 5.26
C PRO A 306 -20.20 4.95 4.00
N GLY A 307 -19.85 3.99 3.13
CA GLY A 307 -19.21 4.25 1.84
C GLY A 307 -20.06 5.11 0.91
N TYR A 308 -21.38 5.00 0.97
CA TYR A 308 -22.27 5.87 0.18
C TYR A 308 -22.04 7.36 0.50
N HIS A 309 -21.83 7.67 1.77
CA HIS A 309 -21.58 9.03 2.25
C HIS A 309 -20.10 9.44 2.15
N LEU A 310 -19.17 8.49 2.12
CA LEU A 310 -17.73 8.78 2.02
C LEU A 310 -17.26 8.98 0.57
N ILE A 311 -17.69 8.11 -0.34
CA ILE A 311 -17.12 8.01 -1.69
C ILE A 311 -18.14 8.09 -2.82
N ALA A 312 -19.45 8.07 -2.52
CA ALA A 312 -20.50 8.07 -3.53
C ALA A 312 -21.42 9.31 -3.42
N GLU A 313 -22.70 9.17 -3.80
CA GLU A 313 -23.63 10.28 -3.96
C GLU A 313 -24.03 10.97 -2.65
N GLY A 314 -23.84 10.33 -1.49
CA GLY A 314 -24.09 10.94 -0.18
C GLY A 314 -23.02 11.95 0.25
N ARG A 315 -21.87 11.96 -0.44
CA ARG A 315 -20.71 12.77 -0.06
C ARG A 315 -20.95 14.29 0.03
N PRO A 316 -21.65 14.94 -0.91
CA PRO A 316 -21.90 16.37 -0.81
C PRO A 316 -22.70 16.77 0.44
N ALA A 317 -23.69 15.96 0.85
CA ALA A 317 -24.50 16.23 2.03
C ALA A 317 -23.69 16.08 3.33
N LEU A 318 -22.81 15.07 3.37
CA LEU A 318 -21.86 14.91 4.48
C LEU A 318 -20.89 16.09 4.58
N GLU A 319 -20.34 16.53 3.44
CA GLU A 319 -19.40 17.66 3.36
C GLU A 319 -20.01 18.96 3.90
N GLU A 320 -21.28 19.24 3.58
CA GLU A 320 -22.01 20.38 4.14
C GLU A 320 -22.17 20.26 5.66
N THR A 321 -22.52 19.07 6.14
CA THR A 321 -22.77 18.80 7.57
C THR A 321 -21.50 18.99 8.41
N ILE A 322 -20.35 18.56 7.91
CA ILE A 322 -19.07 18.67 8.63
C ILE A 322 -18.35 20.01 8.41
N GLY A 323 -18.90 20.91 7.59
CA GLY A 323 -18.25 22.18 7.25
C GLY A 323 -16.97 22.00 6.43
N PHE A 324 -16.96 21.05 5.48
CA PHE A 324 -15.79 20.75 4.66
C PHE A 324 -15.51 21.87 3.65
N THR A 325 -14.26 22.34 3.63
CA THR A 325 -13.75 23.28 2.65
C THR A 325 -12.93 22.53 1.59
N PRO A 326 -13.44 22.42 0.33
CA PRO A 326 -12.74 21.66 -0.69
C PRO A 326 -11.45 22.38 -1.10
N PRO A 327 -10.32 21.68 -1.27
CA PRO A 327 -9.11 22.28 -1.82
C PRO A 327 -9.37 22.73 -3.26
N LEU A 328 -8.68 23.78 -3.71
CA LEU A 328 -8.88 24.41 -5.03
C LEU A 328 -8.89 23.40 -6.19
N ARG A 329 -7.97 22.42 -6.17
CA ARG A 329 -7.90 21.35 -7.18
C ARG A 329 -9.18 20.51 -7.25
N LEU A 330 -9.79 20.19 -6.10
CA LEU A 330 -11.03 19.43 -6.03
C LEU A 330 -12.23 20.29 -6.45
N ALA A 331 -12.22 21.57 -6.13
CA ALA A 331 -13.27 22.50 -6.57
C ALA A 331 -13.27 22.65 -8.11
N MET A 332 -12.09 22.74 -8.74
CA MET A 332 -11.96 22.82 -10.20
C MET A 332 -12.42 21.53 -10.88
N SER A 333 -12.01 20.36 -10.40
CA SER A 333 -12.44 19.09 -11.01
C SER A 333 -13.95 18.87 -10.90
N ARG A 334 -14.56 19.25 -9.76
CA ARG A 334 -16.03 19.20 -9.60
C ARG A 334 -16.76 20.15 -10.54
N PHE A 335 -16.19 21.32 -10.79
CA PHE A 335 -16.76 22.29 -11.73
C PHE A 335 -16.80 21.70 -13.15
N GLU A 336 -15.72 21.07 -13.61
CA GLU A 336 -15.66 20.41 -14.91
C GLU A 336 -16.70 19.28 -15.04
N VAL A 337 -16.81 18.41 -14.02
CA VAL A 337 -17.81 17.33 -14.01
C VAL A 337 -19.24 17.88 -14.03
N ARG A 338 -19.50 18.98 -13.31
CA ARG A 338 -20.85 19.58 -13.21
C ARG A 338 -21.33 20.16 -14.53
N LEU A 339 -20.45 20.71 -15.36
CA LEU A 339 -20.84 21.19 -16.69
C LEU A 339 -21.06 20.05 -17.70
N GLY A 340 -20.57 18.83 -17.42
CA GLY A 340 -20.77 17.65 -18.27
C GLY A 340 -20.35 17.89 -19.73
N ILE A 341 -21.16 17.38 -20.67
CA ILE A 341 -20.90 17.53 -22.11
C ILE A 341 -20.85 19.00 -22.54
N VAL A 342 -21.66 19.87 -21.91
CA VAL A 342 -21.71 21.30 -22.25
C VAL A 342 -20.37 21.97 -21.90
N GLY A 343 -19.78 21.60 -20.77
CA GLY A 343 -18.46 22.10 -20.35
C GLY A 343 -17.35 21.61 -21.25
N TYR A 344 -17.38 20.33 -21.62
CA TYR A 344 -16.41 19.75 -22.56
C TYR A 344 -16.45 20.47 -23.92
N VAL A 345 -17.64 20.62 -24.52
CA VAL A 345 -17.80 21.32 -25.80
C VAL A 345 -17.40 22.79 -25.66
N GLY A 346 -17.79 23.45 -24.57
CA GLY A 346 -17.39 24.83 -24.30
C GLY A 346 -15.88 25.03 -24.18
N ALA A 347 -15.18 24.11 -23.49
CA ALA A 347 -13.73 24.14 -23.35
C ALA A 347 -13.02 23.93 -24.69
N VAL A 348 -13.50 23.01 -25.53
CA VAL A 348 -12.97 22.81 -26.89
C VAL A 348 -13.19 24.06 -27.73
N LEU A 349 -14.40 24.63 -27.74
CA LEU A 349 -14.68 25.85 -28.50
C LEU A 349 -13.83 27.04 -28.03
N MET A 350 -13.64 27.20 -26.72
CA MET A 350 -12.80 28.25 -26.16
C MET A 350 -11.33 28.07 -26.55
N ALA A 351 -10.80 26.85 -26.47
CA ALA A 351 -9.43 26.54 -26.89
C ALA A 351 -9.25 26.75 -28.40
N THR A 352 -10.20 26.30 -29.23
CA THR A 352 -10.20 26.56 -30.68
C THR A 352 -10.21 28.06 -30.97
N ALA A 353 -11.09 28.83 -30.31
CA ALA A 353 -11.17 30.27 -30.47
C ALA A 353 -9.86 30.96 -30.07
N LEU A 354 -9.22 30.52 -28.99
CA LEU A 354 -7.92 31.05 -28.54
C LEU A 354 -6.81 30.76 -29.57
N LEU A 355 -6.74 29.53 -30.09
CA LEU A 355 -5.75 29.14 -31.10
C LEU A 355 -5.93 29.95 -32.40
N LEU A 356 -7.18 30.09 -32.86
CA LEU A 356 -7.50 30.90 -34.03
C LEU A 356 -7.20 32.38 -33.78
N PHE A 357 -7.54 32.91 -32.61
CA PHE A 357 -7.24 34.28 -32.25
C PHE A 357 -5.72 34.54 -32.30
N VAL A 358 -4.91 33.68 -31.71
CA VAL A 358 -3.45 33.80 -31.74
C VAL A 358 -2.91 33.73 -33.18
N ALA A 359 -3.40 32.79 -33.99
CA ALA A 359 -2.98 32.65 -35.39
C ALA A 359 -3.34 33.89 -36.23
N LEU A 360 -4.58 34.36 -36.13
CA LEU A 360 -5.08 35.53 -36.85
C LEU A 360 -4.41 36.82 -36.39
N TRP A 361 -4.15 36.97 -35.08
CA TRP A 361 -3.44 38.12 -34.53
C TRP A 361 -2.02 38.22 -35.07
N ASN A 362 -1.26 37.13 -35.09
CA ASN A 362 0.11 37.11 -35.62
C ASN A 362 0.16 37.45 -37.11
N VAL A 363 -0.75 36.90 -37.91
CA VAL A 363 -0.80 37.16 -39.35
C VAL A 363 -1.33 38.56 -39.65
N GLY A 364 -2.28 39.06 -38.87
CA GLY A 364 -2.79 40.44 -38.97
C GLY A 364 -1.73 41.47 -38.58
N ALA A 365 -0.97 41.23 -37.51
CA ALA A 365 0.15 42.07 -37.10
C ALA A 365 1.28 42.11 -38.13
N ALA A 366 1.42 41.08 -38.96
CA ALA A 366 2.34 41.04 -40.10
C ALA A 366 1.82 41.81 -41.34
N GLY A 367 0.66 42.47 -41.25
CA GLY A 367 0.10 43.32 -42.32
C GLY A 367 -0.78 42.61 -43.33
N ALA A 368 -1.27 41.39 -43.03
CA ALA A 368 -2.16 40.66 -43.93
C ALA A 368 -3.53 41.35 -44.07
N GLY A 369 -4.07 41.36 -45.30
CA GLY A 369 -5.40 41.89 -45.58
C GLY A 369 -6.54 40.99 -45.05
N LEU A 370 -7.71 41.59 -44.83
CA LEU A 370 -8.92 40.93 -44.30
C LEU A 370 -9.29 39.63 -45.03
N GLY A 371 -9.16 39.58 -46.36
CA GLY A 371 -9.45 38.37 -47.14
C GLY A 371 -8.53 37.18 -46.81
N ALA A 372 -7.25 37.44 -46.56
CA ALA A 372 -6.28 36.41 -46.18
C ALA A 372 -6.56 35.87 -44.76
N LEU A 373 -6.99 36.75 -43.84
CA LEU A 373 -7.39 36.37 -42.49
C LEU A 373 -8.64 35.47 -42.49
N VAL A 374 -9.65 35.80 -43.31
CA VAL A 374 -10.86 34.97 -43.45
C VAL A 374 -10.53 33.60 -44.03
N LEU A 375 -9.69 33.55 -45.08
CA LEU A 375 -9.25 32.28 -45.68
C LEU A 375 -8.46 31.43 -44.68
N LEU A 376 -7.56 32.05 -43.91
CA LEU A 376 -6.81 31.38 -42.86
C LEU A 376 -7.74 30.84 -41.76
N ALA A 377 -8.72 31.62 -41.32
CA ALA A 377 -9.69 31.18 -40.31
C ALA A 377 -10.47 29.94 -40.78
N LEU A 378 -10.94 29.94 -42.02
CA LEU A 378 -11.66 28.80 -42.61
C LEU A 378 -10.79 27.54 -42.72
N LEU A 379 -9.56 27.68 -43.23
CA LEU A 379 -8.64 26.55 -43.39
C LEU A 379 -8.09 26.04 -42.05
N ALA A 380 -7.85 26.94 -41.10
CA ALA A 380 -7.28 26.61 -39.81
C ALA A 380 -8.32 26.12 -38.79
N PHE A 381 -9.64 26.31 -39.04
CA PHE A 381 -10.68 25.93 -38.09
C PHE A 381 -10.66 24.42 -37.75
N LEU A 382 -10.60 23.55 -38.77
CA LEU A 382 -10.54 22.10 -38.58
C LEU A 382 -9.28 21.66 -37.81
N PRO A 383 -8.04 22.01 -38.24
CA PRO A 383 -6.85 21.62 -37.51
C PRO A 383 -6.76 22.27 -36.12
N ALA A 384 -7.24 23.50 -35.93
CA ALA A 384 -7.31 24.12 -34.61
C ALA A 384 -8.26 23.37 -33.66
N THR A 385 -9.38 22.86 -34.18
CA THR A 385 -10.34 22.07 -33.39
C THR A 385 -9.76 20.71 -33.00
N GLU A 386 -9.02 20.04 -33.88
CA GLU A 386 -8.31 18.80 -33.56
C GLU A 386 -7.26 19.02 -32.45
N VAL A 387 -6.44 20.07 -32.56
CA VAL A 387 -5.44 20.42 -31.53
C VAL A 387 -6.11 20.79 -30.20
N ALA A 388 -7.19 21.59 -30.24
CA ALA A 388 -7.96 21.93 -29.06
C ALA A 388 -8.55 20.68 -28.38
N THR A 389 -9.12 19.76 -29.18
CA THR A 389 -9.67 18.50 -28.69
C THR A 389 -8.59 17.64 -28.04
N ALA A 390 -7.42 17.52 -28.66
CA ALA A 390 -6.29 16.78 -28.09
C ALA A 390 -5.79 17.40 -26.77
N LEU A 391 -5.73 18.72 -26.68
CA LEU A 391 -5.34 19.44 -25.47
C LEU A 391 -6.34 19.21 -24.34
N VAL A 392 -7.64 19.38 -24.62
CA VAL A 392 -8.73 19.16 -23.66
C VAL A 392 -8.77 17.70 -23.21
N ASN A 393 -8.65 16.74 -24.14
CA ASN A 393 -8.61 15.32 -23.78
C ASN A 393 -7.41 14.99 -22.90
N ARG A 394 -6.25 15.62 -23.14
CA ARG A 394 -5.06 15.43 -22.30
C ARG A 394 -5.25 16.00 -20.90
N THR A 395 -5.82 17.19 -20.76
CA THR A 395 -6.10 17.78 -19.44
C THR A 395 -7.14 16.98 -18.67
N VAL A 396 -8.19 16.49 -19.35
CA VAL A 396 -9.18 15.57 -18.77
C VAL A 396 -8.50 14.29 -18.29
N ALA A 397 -7.70 13.64 -19.14
CA ALA A 397 -7.00 12.40 -18.76
C ALA A 397 -5.99 12.56 -17.61
N TRP A 398 -5.40 13.75 -17.42
CA TRP A 398 -4.56 14.05 -16.25
C TRP A 398 -5.35 14.39 -14.98
N SER A 399 -6.59 14.83 -15.13
CA SER A 399 -7.43 15.28 -14.02
C SER A 399 -8.25 14.14 -13.41
N PHE A 400 -8.64 13.15 -14.21
CA PHE A 400 -9.37 11.97 -13.76
C PHE A 400 -8.43 10.77 -13.62
N GLY A 401 -8.19 10.35 -12.37
CA GLY A 401 -7.49 9.10 -12.08
C GLY A 401 -8.43 7.88 -12.21
N ALA A 402 -7.84 6.69 -12.31
CA ALA A 402 -8.60 5.45 -12.18
C ALA A 402 -9.25 5.38 -10.78
N ILE A 403 -10.55 5.16 -10.73
CA ILE A 403 -11.28 4.95 -9.47
C ILE A 403 -11.35 3.45 -9.24
N LEU A 404 -10.82 3.01 -8.11
CA LEU A 404 -11.00 1.64 -7.64
C LEU A 404 -12.49 1.41 -7.33
N LEU A 405 -13.06 0.34 -7.88
CA LEU A 405 -14.43 -0.06 -7.57
C LEU A 405 -14.43 -0.77 -6.21
N PRO A 406 -15.31 -0.37 -5.27
CA PRO A 406 -15.45 -1.06 -3.99
C PRO A 406 -15.76 -2.55 -4.19
N GLY A 407 -15.11 -3.39 -3.41
CA GLY A 407 -15.19 -4.84 -3.46
C GLY A 407 -15.24 -5.47 -2.06
N LEU A 408 -15.80 -6.69 -2.01
CA LEU A 408 -15.79 -7.53 -0.82
C LEU A 408 -14.59 -8.48 -0.86
N ALA A 409 -14.04 -8.81 0.30
CA ALA A 409 -12.86 -9.67 0.39
C ALA A 409 -13.15 -11.13 0.00
N LEU A 410 -14.34 -11.63 0.37
CA LEU A 410 -14.85 -12.99 0.10
C LEU A 410 -13.77 -14.10 0.16
N ARG A 411 -12.89 -14.05 1.16
CA ARG A 411 -11.71 -14.95 1.28
C ARG A 411 -12.10 -16.42 1.43
N ALA A 412 -13.29 -16.69 1.97
CA ALA A 412 -13.84 -18.03 2.15
C ALA A 412 -14.70 -18.52 0.96
N GLY A 413 -14.76 -17.76 -0.13
CA GLY A 413 -15.64 -18.01 -1.27
C GLY A 413 -16.98 -17.27 -1.18
N ILE A 414 -17.78 -17.36 -2.25
CA ILE A 414 -19.08 -16.68 -2.35
C ILE A 414 -20.14 -17.41 -1.50
N PRO A 415 -20.82 -16.73 -0.55
CA PRO A 415 -21.87 -17.34 0.28
C PRO A 415 -23.20 -17.49 -0.47
N ALA A 416 -24.10 -18.32 0.06
CA ALA A 416 -25.42 -18.57 -0.53
C ALA A 416 -26.37 -17.36 -0.56
N SER A 417 -26.14 -16.34 0.25
CA SER A 417 -26.87 -15.06 0.14
C SER A 417 -26.41 -14.21 -1.05
N MET A 418 -25.25 -14.49 -1.63
CA MET A 418 -24.65 -13.73 -2.74
C MET A 418 -24.42 -14.61 -3.97
N ARG A 419 -25.34 -15.56 -4.24
CA ARG A 419 -25.25 -16.47 -5.39
C ARG A 419 -24.98 -15.70 -6.68
N THR A 420 -23.89 -16.05 -7.34
CA THR A 420 -23.37 -15.28 -8.47
C THR A 420 -23.33 -16.14 -9.72
N LEU A 421 -23.93 -15.64 -10.80
CA LEU A 421 -23.86 -16.25 -12.13
C LEU A 421 -22.94 -15.43 -13.03
N VAL A 422 -21.81 -16.01 -13.43
CA VAL A 422 -20.90 -15.44 -14.42
C VAL A 422 -21.39 -15.81 -15.81
N ALA A 423 -21.96 -14.83 -16.52
CA ALA A 423 -22.41 -15.01 -17.88
C ALA A 423 -21.28 -14.69 -18.89
N VAL A 424 -21.00 -15.62 -19.80
CA VAL A 424 -20.00 -15.50 -20.88
C VAL A 424 -20.72 -15.44 -22.23
N PRO A 425 -20.92 -14.24 -22.82
CA PRO A 425 -21.61 -14.10 -24.10
C PRO A 425 -20.71 -14.51 -25.28
N THR A 426 -21.10 -15.58 -25.98
CA THR A 426 -20.30 -16.19 -27.04
C THR A 426 -21.10 -16.38 -28.33
N LEU A 427 -20.52 -16.10 -29.49
CA LEU A 427 -21.15 -16.39 -30.78
C LEU A 427 -20.74 -17.80 -31.21
N LEU A 428 -21.69 -18.66 -31.59
CA LEU A 428 -21.38 -19.99 -32.11
C LEU A 428 -20.95 -19.89 -33.57
N THR A 429 -19.63 -19.87 -33.79
CA THR A 429 -19.03 -19.77 -35.13
C THR A 429 -18.58 -21.13 -35.68
N GLY A 430 -18.03 -21.99 -34.83
CA GLY A 430 -17.55 -23.31 -35.20
C GLY A 430 -17.01 -24.11 -34.01
N GLU A 431 -16.63 -25.36 -34.26
CA GLU A 431 -16.26 -26.32 -33.20
C GLU A 431 -14.95 -25.95 -32.48
N ALA A 432 -13.98 -25.39 -33.20
CA ALA A 432 -12.70 -24.97 -32.61
C ALA A 432 -12.88 -23.82 -31.62
N ASP A 433 -13.66 -22.79 -31.99
CA ASP A 433 -14.01 -21.67 -31.10
C ASP A 433 -14.82 -22.19 -29.90
N LEU A 434 -15.83 -23.04 -30.13
CA LEU A 434 -16.58 -23.65 -29.03
C LEU A 434 -15.69 -24.36 -28.00
N ARG A 435 -14.70 -25.13 -28.45
CA ARG A 435 -13.74 -25.80 -27.57
C ARG A 435 -12.92 -24.81 -26.75
N GLU A 436 -12.42 -23.75 -27.38
CA GLU A 436 -11.69 -22.68 -26.70
C GLU A 436 -12.57 -21.98 -25.65
N GLN A 437 -13.85 -21.77 -25.93
CA GLN A 437 -14.78 -21.11 -25.01
C GLN A 437 -15.11 -22.00 -23.81
N LEU A 438 -15.24 -23.31 -24.00
CA LEU A 438 -15.39 -24.28 -22.90
C LEU A 438 -14.14 -24.33 -22.02
N GLU A 439 -12.95 -24.35 -22.62
CA GLU A 439 -11.68 -24.30 -21.88
C GLU A 439 -11.55 -23.00 -21.08
N ARG A 440 -11.87 -21.84 -21.68
CA ARG A 440 -11.91 -20.55 -20.98
C ARG A 440 -12.89 -20.56 -19.81
N LEU A 441 -14.06 -21.18 -19.98
CA LEU A 441 -15.04 -21.33 -18.91
C LEU A 441 -14.49 -22.15 -17.73
N GLU A 442 -13.76 -23.23 -18.03
CA GLU A 442 -13.07 -24.05 -17.03
C GLU A 442 -11.95 -23.27 -16.32
N VAL A 443 -11.13 -22.51 -17.07
CA VAL A 443 -10.09 -21.63 -16.50
C VAL A 443 -10.70 -20.58 -15.57
N HIS A 444 -11.84 -19.97 -15.94
CA HIS A 444 -12.54 -19.02 -15.09
C HIS A 444 -13.04 -19.65 -13.78
N HIS A 445 -13.48 -20.91 -13.82
CA HIS A 445 -13.81 -21.64 -12.61
C HIS A 445 -12.59 -21.91 -11.73
N LEU A 446 -11.50 -22.41 -12.32
CA LEU A 446 -10.27 -22.77 -11.58
C LEU A 446 -9.53 -21.58 -10.99
N SER A 447 -9.68 -20.40 -11.59
CA SER A 447 -9.08 -19.15 -11.10
C SER A 447 -9.96 -18.40 -10.08
N GLY A 448 -11.21 -18.81 -9.89
CA GLY A 448 -12.14 -18.18 -8.97
C GLY A 448 -11.92 -18.56 -7.49
N THR A 449 -12.44 -17.74 -6.58
CA THR A 449 -12.41 -17.93 -5.12
C THR A 449 -13.30 -19.08 -4.61
N GLY A 450 -14.09 -19.71 -5.49
CA GLY A 450 -15.00 -20.80 -5.14
C GLY A 450 -16.29 -20.34 -4.45
N GLY A 451 -17.04 -21.30 -3.89
CA GLY A 451 -18.35 -21.07 -3.26
C GLY A 451 -19.52 -21.16 -4.24
N GLU A 452 -20.56 -20.35 -3.99
CA GLU A 452 -21.82 -20.27 -4.74
C GLU A 452 -21.68 -19.43 -6.03
N ILE A 453 -20.73 -19.85 -6.88
CA ILE A 453 -20.50 -19.28 -8.20
C ILE A 453 -20.84 -20.30 -9.29
N ALA A 454 -21.65 -19.85 -10.24
CA ALA A 454 -22.03 -20.61 -11.43
C ALA A 454 -21.55 -19.88 -12.69
N PHE A 455 -21.36 -20.61 -13.78
CA PHE A 455 -20.89 -20.10 -15.06
C PHE A 455 -21.89 -20.46 -16.16
N ALA A 456 -22.35 -19.47 -16.92
CA ALA A 456 -23.27 -19.67 -18.03
C ALA A 456 -22.66 -19.24 -19.36
N LEU A 457 -22.58 -20.17 -20.30
CA LEU A 457 -22.24 -19.86 -21.69
C LEU A 457 -23.50 -19.38 -22.42
N LEU A 458 -23.57 -18.08 -22.71
CA LEU A 458 -24.70 -17.45 -23.40
C LEU A 458 -24.45 -17.42 -24.91
N THR A 459 -25.07 -18.33 -25.65
CA THR A 459 -24.80 -18.52 -27.07
C THR A 459 -25.86 -17.90 -27.98
N ASP A 460 -25.40 -17.25 -29.05
CA ASP A 460 -26.23 -16.87 -30.21
C ASP A 460 -25.60 -17.52 -31.44
N GLY A 461 -26.40 -17.83 -32.46
CA GLY A 461 -25.89 -18.18 -33.79
C GLY A 461 -25.39 -16.96 -34.56
N VAL A 462 -24.57 -17.18 -35.60
CA VAL A 462 -24.11 -16.14 -36.54
C VAL A 462 -25.29 -15.46 -37.27
N ASP A 463 -25.11 -14.21 -37.71
CA ASP A 463 -26.12 -13.49 -38.53
C ASP A 463 -26.37 -14.25 -39.84
N ALA A 464 -27.61 -14.62 -40.14
CA ALA A 464 -27.96 -15.53 -41.24
C ALA A 464 -29.19 -15.08 -42.04
N ASP A 465 -29.31 -15.57 -43.28
CA ASP A 465 -30.48 -15.31 -44.13
C ASP A 465 -31.66 -16.26 -43.81
N GLN A 466 -31.43 -17.27 -42.96
CA GLN A 466 -32.41 -18.26 -42.50
C GLN A 466 -32.40 -18.34 -40.97
N GLU A 467 -33.52 -18.75 -40.37
CA GLU A 467 -33.66 -18.87 -38.92
C GLU A 467 -32.72 -19.94 -38.34
N MET A 468 -32.59 -21.08 -39.02
CA MET A 468 -31.71 -22.21 -38.65
C MET A 468 -30.73 -22.51 -39.79
N LEU A 469 -29.44 -22.64 -39.46
CA LEU A 469 -28.41 -23.02 -40.43
C LEU A 469 -28.10 -24.53 -40.37
N PRO A 470 -27.76 -25.17 -41.50
CA PRO A 470 -27.29 -26.56 -41.51
C PRO A 470 -26.02 -26.71 -40.65
N GLY A 471 -26.00 -27.69 -39.74
CA GLY A 471 -24.86 -27.96 -38.84
C GLY A 471 -24.87 -27.23 -37.50
N GLU A 472 -25.79 -26.28 -37.30
CA GLU A 472 -25.94 -25.55 -36.04
C GLU A 472 -26.44 -26.46 -34.91
N GLU A 473 -27.35 -27.39 -35.21
CA GLU A 473 -27.83 -28.40 -34.25
C GLU A 473 -26.70 -29.31 -33.75
N ALA A 474 -25.76 -29.68 -34.62
CA ALA A 474 -24.58 -30.47 -34.25
C ALA A 474 -23.62 -29.67 -33.35
N LEU A 475 -23.43 -28.37 -33.62
CA LEU A 475 -22.63 -27.49 -32.76
C LEU A 475 -23.29 -27.26 -31.39
N LEU A 476 -24.61 -27.13 -31.35
CA LEU A 476 -25.37 -27.01 -30.09
C LEU A 476 -25.30 -28.30 -29.28
N ALA A 477 -25.41 -29.46 -29.92
CA ALA A 477 -25.23 -30.76 -29.26
C ALA A 477 -23.81 -30.91 -28.68
N ALA A 478 -22.77 -30.55 -29.46
CA ALA A 478 -21.39 -30.56 -28.98
C ALA A 478 -21.17 -29.60 -27.79
N ALA A 479 -21.83 -28.42 -27.80
CA ALA A 479 -21.77 -27.48 -26.69
C ALA A 479 -22.44 -28.04 -25.43
N ALA A 480 -23.60 -28.68 -25.59
CA ALA A 480 -24.33 -29.32 -24.49
C ALA A 480 -23.51 -30.47 -23.87
N GLU A 481 -22.89 -31.31 -24.71
CA GLU A 481 -22.01 -32.38 -24.27
C GLU A 481 -20.77 -31.85 -23.53
N GLY A 482 -20.14 -30.80 -24.06
CA GLY A 482 -18.99 -30.16 -23.42
C GLY A 482 -19.32 -29.60 -22.03
N ILE A 483 -20.47 -28.95 -21.87
CA ILE A 483 -20.94 -28.45 -20.57
C ILE A 483 -21.30 -29.60 -19.61
N ALA A 484 -21.90 -30.68 -20.12
CA ALA A 484 -22.17 -31.87 -19.31
C ALA A 484 -20.88 -32.51 -18.80
N LEU A 485 -19.84 -32.60 -19.65
CA LEU A 485 -18.53 -33.12 -19.27
C LEU A 485 -17.87 -32.25 -18.18
N LEU A 486 -17.95 -30.92 -18.29
CA LEU A 486 -17.44 -30.01 -17.26
C LEU A 486 -18.16 -30.19 -15.92
N ASN A 487 -19.49 -30.33 -15.93
CA ASN A 487 -20.27 -30.60 -14.72
C ASN A 487 -19.95 -31.97 -14.09
N GLN A 488 -19.69 -33.00 -14.91
CA GLN A 488 -19.25 -34.30 -14.40
C GLN A 488 -17.87 -34.24 -13.76
N ARG A 489 -16.94 -33.49 -14.36
CA ARG A 489 -15.55 -33.36 -13.88
C ARG A 489 -15.46 -32.60 -12.55
N HIS A 490 -16.16 -31.48 -12.43
CA HIS A 490 -16.04 -30.57 -11.26
C HIS A 490 -17.14 -30.76 -10.21
N GLY A 491 -18.09 -31.67 -10.46
CA GLY A 491 -19.23 -31.94 -9.58
C GLY A 491 -20.19 -30.75 -9.44
N PRO A 492 -21.29 -30.91 -8.69
CA PRO A 492 -22.24 -29.83 -8.45
C PRO A 492 -21.66 -28.74 -7.51
N ALA A 493 -22.13 -27.50 -7.71
CA ALA A 493 -22.09 -26.43 -6.71
C ALA A 493 -23.04 -26.76 -5.55
N PRO A 494 -22.86 -26.16 -4.36
CA PRO A 494 -23.78 -26.41 -3.25
C PRO A 494 -25.25 -26.05 -3.61
N GLY A 495 -25.46 -25.12 -4.54
CA GLY A 495 -26.75 -24.78 -5.12
C GLY A 495 -27.16 -25.45 -6.45
N GLY A 496 -26.46 -26.49 -6.93
CA GLY A 496 -26.84 -27.26 -8.12
C GLY A 496 -25.74 -27.39 -9.18
N LEU A 497 -26.07 -27.21 -10.47
CA LEU A 497 -25.09 -27.29 -11.56
C LEU A 497 -24.10 -26.11 -11.52
N ARG A 498 -22.84 -26.35 -11.91
CA ARG A 498 -21.79 -25.31 -11.98
C ARG A 498 -21.77 -24.61 -13.33
N PHE A 499 -21.99 -25.35 -14.40
CA PHE A 499 -21.92 -24.87 -15.77
C PHE A 499 -23.27 -24.98 -16.48
N PHE A 500 -23.68 -23.90 -17.13
CA PHE A 500 -24.95 -23.78 -17.84
C PHE A 500 -24.70 -23.43 -19.31
N LEU A 501 -25.53 -23.99 -20.20
CA LEU A 501 -25.63 -23.57 -21.60
C LEU A 501 -26.98 -22.89 -21.79
N LEU A 502 -26.97 -21.63 -22.23
CA LEU A 502 -28.19 -20.90 -22.55
C LEU A 502 -28.08 -20.39 -23.98
N HIS A 503 -28.78 -21.06 -24.90
CA HIS A 503 -28.80 -20.71 -26.32
C HIS A 503 -30.08 -19.95 -26.67
N ARG A 504 -29.95 -18.87 -27.45
CA ARG A 504 -31.09 -18.08 -27.93
C ARG A 504 -31.39 -18.37 -29.39
N ARG A 505 -32.68 -18.51 -29.73
CA ARG A 505 -33.12 -18.57 -31.13
C ARG A 505 -32.87 -17.23 -31.84
N ARG A 506 -32.61 -17.27 -33.15
CA ARG A 506 -32.54 -16.07 -33.97
C ARG A 506 -33.93 -15.45 -34.12
N LEU A 507 -33.98 -14.13 -34.20
CA LEU A 507 -35.19 -13.38 -34.55
C LEU A 507 -34.94 -12.57 -35.82
N PHE A 508 -35.96 -12.47 -36.67
CA PHE A 508 -35.84 -11.71 -37.92
C PHE A 508 -35.78 -10.21 -37.63
N ASN A 509 -34.73 -9.54 -38.13
CA ASN A 509 -34.56 -8.09 -38.04
C ASN A 509 -34.96 -7.42 -39.37
N PRO A 510 -36.12 -6.74 -39.45
CA PRO A 510 -36.60 -6.12 -40.68
C PRO A 510 -35.71 -4.98 -41.18
N ALA A 511 -34.95 -4.31 -40.31
CA ALA A 511 -34.08 -3.20 -40.69
C ALA A 511 -32.80 -3.68 -41.40
N GLN A 512 -32.35 -4.91 -41.14
CA GLN A 512 -31.15 -5.50 -41.73
C GLN A 512 -31.45 -6.64 -42.71
N GLY A 513 -32.70 -7.11 -42.76
CA GLY A 513 -33.12 -8.22 -43.61
C GLY A 513 -32.50 -9.57 -43.23
N LYS A 514 -32.06 -9.73 -41.97
CA LYS A 514 -31.33 -10.92 -41.49
C LYS A 514 -31.94 -11.49 -40.21
N TRP A 515 -31.78 -12.79 -40.03
CA TRP A 515 -32.02 -13.50 -38.77
C TRP A 515 -30.79 -13.35 -37.88
N MET A 516 -30.98 -12.78 -36.69
CA MET A 516 -29.88 -12.50 -35.76
C MET A 516 -30.35 -12.52 -34.30
N GLY A 517 -29.41 -12.62 -33.37
CA GLY A 517 -29.69 -12.44 -31.94
C GLY A 517 -30.15 -11.01 -31.65
N TRP A 518 -31.29 -10.85 -30.98
CA TRP A 518 -31.81 -9.53 -30.61
C TRP A 518 -30.77 -8.77 -29.77
N GLU A 519 -30.43 -7.55 -30.19
CA GLU A 519 -29.45 -6.63 -29.60
C GLU A 519 -28.05 -7.23 -29.26
N ARG A 520 -27.66 -8.33 -29.90
CA ARG A 520 -26.35 -8.99 -29.74
C ARG A 520 -25.95 -9.13 -28.25
N LYS A 521 -24.75 -8.66 -27.85
CA LYS A 521 -24.24 -8.74 -26.47
C LYS A 521 -25.18 -8.11 -25.44
N ARG A 522 -25.80 -6.96 -25.74
CA ARG A 522 -26.71 -6.26 -24.81
C ARG A 522 -28.00 -7.06 -24.62
N GLY A 523 -28.56 -7.56 -25.71
CA GLY A 523 -29.80 -8.33 -25.66
C GLY A 523 -29.66 -9.67 -24.93
N LYS A 524 -28.53 -10.38 -25.11
CA LYS A 524 -28.23 -11.60 -24.34
C LYS A 524 -28.32 -11.40 -22.83
N LEU A 525 -27.66 -10.36 -22.33
CA LEU A 525 -27.61 -10.06 -20.89
C LEU A 525 -28.95 -9.52 -20.38
N HIS A 526 -29.62 -8.68 -21.18
CA HIS A 526 -30.93 -8.15 -20.82
C HIS A 526 -31.97 -9.27 -20.70
N GLU A 527 -31.99 -10.20 -21.65
CA GLU A 527 -32.92 -11.32 -21.64
C GLU A 527 -32.59 -12.35 -20.56
N LEU A 528 -31.31 -12.58 -20.26
CA LEU A 528 -30.89 -13.38 -19.10
C LEU A 528 -31.44 -12.77 -17.80
N ASN A 529 -31.32 -11.45 -17.60
CA ASN A 529 -31.87 -10.78 -16.42
C ASN A 529 -33.40 -10.92 -16.34
N ARG A 530 -34.10 -10.92 -17.48
CA ARG A 530 -35.56 -11.18 -17.49
C ARG A 530 -35.86 -12.62 -17.07
N LEU A 531 -35.11 -13.60 -17.59
CA LEU A 531 -35.25 -15.01 -17.24
C LEU A 531 -35.02 -15.23 -15.74
N LEU A 532 -33.94 -14.65 -15.18
CA LEU A 532 -33.62 -14.74 -13.75
C LEU A 532 -34.66 -14.05 -12.85
N ARG A 533 -35.48 -13.15 -13.39
CA ARG A 533 -36.60 -12.51 -12.69
C ARG A 533 -37.94 -13.22 -12.93
N GLY A 534 -37.93 -14.40 -13.56
CA GLY A 534 -39.09 -15.26 -13.77
C GLY A 534 -39.87 -15.01 -15.06
N ALA A 535 -39.32 -14.28 -16.04
CA ALA A 535 -39.98 -14.08 -17.32
C ALA A 535 -40.00 -15.38 -18.15
N THR A 536 -41.18 -15.75 -18.66
CA THR A 536 -41.38 -16.98 -19.47
C THR A 536 -41.37 -16.72 -20.98
N ASP A 537 -41.29 -15.45 -21.41
CA ASP A 537 -41.40 -15.01 -22.81
C ASP A 537 -40.04 -14.78 -23.49
N THR A 538 -38.99 -15.44 -23.00
CA THR A 538 -37.63 -15.29 -23.56
C THR A 538 -37.41 -16.12 -24.83
N SER A 539 -36.42 -15.73 -25.62
CA SER A 539 -35.92 -16.40 -26.82
C SER A 539 -34.93 -17.52 -26.51
N PHE A 540 -34.64 -17.80 -25.23
CA PHE A 540 -33.84 -18.95 -24.85
C PHE A 540 -34.57 -20.24 -25.20
N LEU A 541 -33.85 -21.17 -25.83
CA LEU A 541 -34.35 -22.51 -26.07
C LEU A 541 -34.38 -23.30 -24.74
N PRO A 542 -35.38 -24.18 -24.54
CA PRO A 542 -35.38 -25.09 -23.40
C PRO A 542 -34.11 -25.95 -23.43
N GLY A 543 -33.38 -25.95 -22.32
CA GLY A 543 -32.12 -26.67 -22.19
C GLY A 543 -32.32 -28.19 -22.13
N PRO A 544 -31.27 -29.01 -22.31
CA PRO A 544 -31.34 -30.44 -22.06
C PRO A 544 -31.83 -30.72 -20.61
N ALA A 545 -32.61 -31.80 -20.46
CA ALA A 545 -33.34 -32.13 -19.23
C ALA A 545 -32.47 -32.03 -17.96
N GLY A 546 -32.90 -31.21 -16.99
CA GLY A 546 -32.23 -30.98 -15.71
C GLY A 546 -31.61 -29.58 -15.52
N GLN A 547 -31.41 -28.80 -16.58
CA GLN A 547 -30.91 -27.41 -16.47
C GLN A 547 -32.00 -26.39 -16.09
N GLU A 548 -33.26 -26.63 -16.46
CA GLU A 548 -34.39 -25.71 -16.22
C GLU A 548 -34.72 -25.53 -14.73
N ALA A 549 -34.61 -26.59 -13.93
CA ALA A 549 -34.83 -26.53 -12.48
C ALA A 549 -33.72 -25.77 -11.75
N GLY A 550 -32.49 -25.75 -12.29
CA GLY A 550 -31.35 -25.04 -11.71
C GLY A 550 -31.37 -23.54 -11.98
N VAL A 551 -31.80 -23.12 -13.18
CA VAL A 551 -31.93 -21.69 -13.53
C VAL A 551 -33.21 -21.09 -12.91
N GLY A 552 -34.32 -21.84 -12.88
CA GLY A 552 -35.55 -21.45 -12.20
C GLY A 552 -35.43 -21.43 -10.67
N GLY A 553 -34.70 -22.39 -10.08
CA GLY A 553 -34.40 -22.40 -8.64
C GLY A 553 -33.38 -21.33 -8.23
N ALA A 554 -32.46 -20.94 -9.12
CA ALA A 554 -31.63 -19.75 -8.94
C ALA A 554 -32.42 -18.44 -9.06
N ALA A 555 -33.47 -18.40 -9.90
CA ALA A 555 -34.37 -17.26 -10.09
C ALA A 555 -35.36 -17.07 -8.93
N GLN A 556 -35.87 -18.14 -8.32
CA GLN A 556 -36.88 -18.07 -7.25
C GLN A 556 -36.34 -17.62 -5.88
N GLN A 557 -35.03 -17.70 -5.65
CA GLN A 557 -34.38 -17.25 -4.40
C GLN A 557 -33.58 -15.94 -4.55
N ALA A 558 -33.43 -15.40 -5.76
CA ALA A 558 -32.74 -14.13 -6.01
C ALA A 558 -33.65 -12.90 -5.95
N VAL A 559 -34.93 -13.09 -5.60
CA VAL A 559 -35.98 -12.04 -5.52
C VAL A 559 -36.44 -11.79 -4.08
N GLU A 560 -35.93 -12.54 -3.11
CA GLU A 560 -35.94 -12.18 -1.68
C GLU A 560 -34.56 -11.66 -1.28
#